data_AF-A0A359EVE3-F1
#
_entry.id   AF-A0A359EVE3-F1
#
_cell.length_a   1.000
_cell.length_b   1.000
_cell.length_c   1.000
_cell.angle_alpha   90.00
_cell.angle_beta   90.00
_cell.angle_gamma   90.00
#
_symmetry.space_group_name_H-M   'P 1'
#
loop_
_entity.id
_entity.type
_entity.pdbx_description
1 polymer ?
#
loop_
_entity_poly.entity_id
_entity_poly.type
_entity_poly.pdbx_seq_one_letter_code
_entity_poly.pdbx_strand_id
1 'polypeptide(L)'
;SSTYSQQFAKSLILSRNGDMGNLSHEFGQKLEIIPLTNPYAITNNRGGEMLLKVLFNGKPVQHKKVFAMYEGYSTDDDASCTVSTDENGVAKLRIDHWGPWVVKTRLEILPTGEMKDKVNQENYFASLTFCVP
;
A
#
# COMPACT_ATOMS: atom_id res chain seq x y z
N SER A 1 -1.77 23.64 15.39
CA SER A 1 -2.63 23.14 14.31
C SER A 1 -3.22 21.82 14.75
N SER A 2 -4.54 21.63 14.68
CA SER A 2 -5.20 20.36 15.08
C SER A 2 -5.26 19.41 13.88
N THR A 3 -4.92 18.13 14.07
CA THR A 3 -4.86 17.13 12.99
C THR A 3 -5.56 15.84 13.42
N TYR A 4 -6.48 15.35 12.60
CA TYR A 4 -7.01 13.99 12.73
C TYR A 4 -6.11 13.01 11.99
N SER A 5 -5.87 11.84 12.58
CA SER A 5 -5.04 10.79 11.98
C SER A 5 -5.72 9.44 12.09
N GLN A 6 -5.70 8.67 11.00
CA GLN A 6 -6.17 7.29 10.97
C GLN A 6 -5.19 6.41 10.19
N GLN A 7 -4.89 5.22 10.71
CA GLN A 7 -3.90 4.31 10.13
C GLN A 7 -4.50 2.92 9.92
N PHE A 8 -4.21 2.32 8.76
CA PHE A 8 -4.61 0.98 8.39
C PHE A 8 -3.38 0.13 8.05
N ALA A 9 -3.42 -1.14 8.43
CA ALA A 9 -2.37 -2.10 8.13
C ALA A 9 -2.99 -3.44 7.69
N LYS A 10 -2.40 -4.04 6.66
CA LYS A 10 -2.73 -5.38 6.20
C LYS A 10 -1.45 -6.19 6.03
N SER A 11 -1.54 -7.50 6.22
CA SER A 11 -0.47 -8.44 5.95
C SER A 11 -1.00 -9.59 5.13
N LEU A 12 -0.28 -9.97 4.08
CA LEU A 12 -0.53 -11.19 3.32
C LEU A 12 0.34 -12.29 3.92
N ILE A 13 -0.29 -13.43 4.23
CA ILE A 13 0.38 -14.60 4.79
C ILE A 13 -0.15 -15.84 4.04
N LEU A 14 0.74 -16.54 3.34
CA LEU A 14 0.42 -17.81 2.69
C LEU A 14 0.61 -18.97 3.67
N SER A 15 -0.44 -19.74 3.90
CA SER A 15 -0.35 -21.02 4.62
C SER A 15 0.15 -22.12 3.68
N ARG A 16 0.80 -23.16 4.21
CA ARG A 16 1.43 -24.26 3.45
C ARG A 16 0.49 -24.98 2.46
N ASN A 17 -0.82 -24.95 2.72
CA ASN A 17 -1.88 -25.53 1.87
C ASN A 17 -2.84 -24.46 1.32
N GLY A 18 -2.45 -23.19 1.35
CA GLY A 18 -3.28 -22.07 0.90
C GLY A 18 -3.35 -22.03 -0.62
N ASP A 19 -4.55 -21.77 -1.15
CA ASP A 19 -4.72 -21.46 -2.57
C ASP A 19 -4.04 -20.11 -2.87
N MET A 20 -3.35 -20.05 -4.01
CA MET A 20 -2.68 -18.86 -4.54
C MET A 20 -3.66 -17.92 -5.25
N GLY A 21 -4.92 -17.94 -4.81
CA GLY A 21 -6.05 -17.30 -5.47
C GLY A 21 -6.00 -15.77 -5.48
N ASN A 22 -7.12 -15.18 -5.89
CA ASN A 22 -7.26 -13.73 -6.00
C ASN A 22 -7.17 -13.06 -4.61
N LEU A 23 -6.17 -12.20 -4.42
CA LEU A 23 -5.96 -11.44 -3.18
C LEU A 23 -6.56 -10.02 -3.23
N SER A 24 -7.20 -9.63 -4.34
CA SER A 24 -7.70 -8.28 -4.60
C SER A 24 -9.04 -7.94 -3.92
N HIS A 25 -9.29 -8.48 -2.74
CA HIS A 25 -10.50 -8.18 -1.97
C HIS A 25 -10.42 -6.78 -1.36
N GLU A 26 -11.51 -6.02 -1.46
CA GLU A 26 -11.66 -4.68 -0.87
C GLU A 26 -12.32 -4.79 0.50
N PHE A 27 -11.67 -4.28 1.55
CA PHE A 27 -12.17 -4.34 2.94
C PHE A 27 -12.92 -3.07 3.36
N GLY A 28 -12.98 -2.05 2.50
CA GLY A 28 -13.66 -0.79 2.78
C GLY A 28 -12.89 0.11 3.74
N GLN A 29 -11.57 -0.04 3.81
CA GLN A 29 -10.73 0.87 4.61
C GLN A 29 -10.75 2.26 3.98
N LYS A 30 -10.68 3.31 4.81
CA LYS A 30 -10.81 4.69 4.33
C LYS A 30 -9.68 5.05 3.35
N LEU A 31 -8.45 4.67 3.65
CA LEU A 31 -7.36 4.59 2.69
C LEU A 31 -6.92 3.12 2.64
N GLU A 32 -6.90 2.53 1.45
CA GLU A 32 -6.69 1.09 1.30
C GLU A 32 -5.68 0.80 0.20
N ILE A 33 -4.75 -0.12 0.47
CA ILE A 33 -3.86 -0.72 -0.53
C ILE A 33 -4.37 -2.13 -0.82
N ILE A 34 -4.60 -2.45 -2.10
CA ILE A 34 -5.07 -3.76 -2.55
C ILE A 34 -4.00 -4.40 -3.44
N PRO A 35 -3.52 -5.62 -3.14
CA PRO A 35 -2.66 -6.35 -4.05
C PRO A 35 -3.45 -6.81 -5.29
N LEU A 36 -2.95 -6.45 -6.47
CA LEU A 36 -3.46 -6.96 -7.75
C LEU A 36 -2.62 -8.14 -8.25
N THR A 37 -1.31 -8.12 -7.97
CA THR A 37 -0.45 -9.28 -8.13
C THR A 37 -0.43 -10.10 -6.83
N ASN A 38 -0.52 -11.42 -6.93
CA ASN A 38 -0.20 -12.30 -5.81
C ASN A 38 1.34 -12.35 -5.63
N PRO A 39 1.89 -11.83 -4.51
CA PRO A 39 3.35 -11.76 -4.34
C PRO A 39 4.01 -13.14 -4.23
N TYR A 40 3.27 -14.17 -3.82
CA TYR A 40 3.77 -15.54 -3.74
C TYR A 40 3.91 -16.20 -5.12
N ALA A 41 3.28 -15.64 -6.15
CA ALA A 41 3.42 -16.11 -7.53
C ALA A 41 4.63 -15.48 -8.25
N ILE A 42 5.33 -14.54 -7.61
CA ILE A 42 6.51 -13.90 -8.19
C ILE A 42 7.70 -14.86 -8.06
N THR A 43 8.10 -15.46 -9.18
CA THR A 43 9.25 -16.39 -9.25
C THR A 43 10.53 -15.75 -9.77
N ASN A 44 10.50 -14.45 -10.09
CA ASN A 44 11.67 -13.70 -10.56
C ASN A 44 11.75 -12.35 -9.83
N ASN A 45 12.70 -12.22 -8.92
CA ASN A 45 12.98 -10.96 -8.22
C ASN A 45 13.99 -10.08 -8.96
N ARG A 46 14.26 -10.26 -10.25
CA ARG A 46 15.12 -9.36 -11.05
C ARG A 46 14.30 -8.50 -12.01
N GLY A 47 13.07 -8.15 -11.62
CA GLY A 47 12.11 -7.51 -12.51
C GLY A 47 10.69 -8.05 -12.42
N GLY A 48 10.37 -8.88 -11.42
CA GLY A 48 8.99 -9.22 -11.10
C GLY A 48 8.16 -7.98 -10.81
N GLU A 49 6.88 -8.02 -11.15
CA GLU A 49 5.99 -6.87 -11.05
C GLU A 49 4.94 -7.10 -9.96
N MET A 50 5.00 -6.28 -8.91
CA MET A 50 3.96 -6.22 -7.90
C MET A 50 3.03 -5.05 -8.21
N LEU A 51 1.82 -5.37 -8.69
CA LEU A 51 0.77 -4.37 -8.94
C LEU A 51 -0.06 -4.17 -7.68
N LEU A 52 -0.29 -2.90 -7.35
CA LEU A 52 -1.03 -2.47 -6.17
C LEU A 52 -2.06 -1.42 -6.57
N LYS A 53 -3.30 -1.51 -6.07
CA LYS A 53 -4.32 -0.47 -6.23
C LYS A 53 -4.47 0.31 -4.94
N VAL A 54 -4.50 1.64 -5.02
CA VAL A 54 -4.76 2.52 -3.88
C VAL A 54 -6.15 3.11 -4.00
N LEU A 55 -6.96 2.93 -2.97
CA LEU A 55 -8.31 3.48 -2.87
C LEU A 55 -8.42 4.47 -1.69
N PHE A 56 -9.22 5.52 -1.86
CA PHE A 56 -9.70 6.37 -0.79
C PHE A 56 -11.22 6.43 -0.82
N ASN A 57 -11.88 6.02 0.27
CA ASN A 57 -13.33 5.80 0.34
C ASN A 57 -13.84 4.95 -0.85
N GLY A 58 -13.15 3.85 -1.15
CA GLY A 58 -13.50 2.94 -2.25
C GLY A 58 -13.23 3.48 -3.67
N LYS A 59 -12.68 4.69 -3.82
CA LYS A 59 -12.38 5.30 -5.13
C LYS A 59 -10.89 5.30 -5.42
N PRO A 60 -10.45 5.01 -6.67
CA PRO A 60 -9.04 5.10 -7.04
C PRO A 60 -8.39 6.44 -6.72
N VAL A 61 -7.18 6.40 -6.17
CA VAL A 61 -6.37 7.60 -5.90
C VAL A 61 -5.29 7.72 -6.97
N GLN A 62 -5.38 8.72 -7.83
CA GLN A 62 -4.43 8.96 -8.92
C GLN A 62 -3.18 9.68 -8.45
N HIS A 63 -2.06 9.47 -9.15
CA HIS A 63 -0.78 10.15 -8.94
C HIS A 63 -0.27 10.12 -7.48
N LYS A 64 -0.63 9.06 -6.76
CA LYS A 64 -0.30 8.91 -5.35
C LYS A 64 1.00 8.16 -5.18
N LYS A 65 1.95 8.79 -4.49
CA LYS A 65 3.20 8.15 -4.07
C LYS A 65 2.94 6.97 -3.15
N VAL A 66 3.55 5.85 -3.49
CA VAL A 66 3.60 4.61 -2.74
C VAL A 66 5.07 4.29 -2.49
N PHE A 67 5.41 4.06 -1.23
CA PHE A 67 6.77 3.83 -0.76
C PHE A 67 6.91 2.36 -0.41
N ALA A 68 7.94 1.70 -0.93
CA ALA A 68 8.20 0.29 -0.70
C ALA A 68 9.60 0.08 -0.14
N MET A 69 9.72 -0.85 0.79
CA MET A 69 10.98 -1.22 1.44
C MET A 69 11.00 -2.73 1.66
N TYR A 70 12.10 -3.38 1.30
CA TYR A 70 12.37 -4.75 1.71
C TYR A 70 13.13 -4.78 3.05
N GLU A 71 13.01 -5.88 3.77
CA GLU A 71 13.70 -6.07 5.05
C GLU A 71 15.22 -5.90 4.93
N GLY A 72 15.81 -5.08 5.79
CA GLY A 72 17.26 -4.85 5.81
C GLY A 72 17.78 -3.78 4.85
N TYR A 73 16.90 -3.10 4.08
CA TYR A 73 17.32 -1.99 3.21
C TYR A 73 17.87 -0.79 3.99
N SER A 74 17.16 -0.36 5.03
CA SER A 74 17.52 0.79 5.85
C SER A 74 17.06 0.58 7.30
N THR A 75 17.80 1.15 8.24
CA THR A 75 17.39 1.26 9.65
C THR A 75 16.54 2.51 9.92
N ASP A 76 16.53 3.47 8.99
CA ASP A 76 15.66 4.64 8.96
C ASP A 76 14.45 4.39 8.03
N ASP A 77 13.47 5.30 7.98
CA ASP A 77 12.23 5.16 7.17
C ASP A 77 12.44 5.45 5.66
N ASP A 78 13.63 5.12 5.14
CA ASP A 78 13.98 5.27 3.74
C ASP A 78 13.34 4.17 2.88
N ALA A 79 12.82 4.57 1.72
CA ALA A 79 12.21 3.64 0.78
C ALA A 79 13.24 3.10 -0.22
N SER A 80 13.26 1.78 -0.39
CA SER A 80 14.01 1.11 -1.48
C SER A 80 13.48 1.51 -2.85
N CYS A 81 12.17 1.77 -2.94
CA CYS A 81 11.52 2.18 -4.18
C CYS A 81 10.36 3.13 -3.86
N THR A 82 10.19 4.16 -4.70
CA THR A 82 9.02 5.03 -4.67
C THR A 82 8.38 5.05 -6.05
N VAL A 83 7.10 4.70 -6.11
CA VAL A 83 6.31 4.68 -7.35
C VAL A 83 5.06 5.53 -7.18
N SER A 84 4.42 5.92 -8.27
CA SER A 84 3.16 6.66 -8.22
C SER A 84 2.05 5.86 -8.90
N THR A 85 0.83 6.00 -8.39
CA THR A 85 -0.35 5.41 -9.04
C THR A 85 -0.70 6.11 -10.35
N ASP A 86 -1.26 5.36 -11.29
CA ASP A 86 -1.81 5.85 -12.55
C ASP A 86 -3.25 6.43 -12.39
N GLU A 87 -3.92 6.73 -13.51
CA GLU A 87 -5.31 7.21 -13.54
C GLU A 87 -6.34 6.23 -12.94
N ASN A 88 -6.02 4.94 -12.85
CA ASN A 88 -6.85 3.90 -12.28
C ASN A 88 -6.48 3.59 -10.82
N GLY A 89 -5.59 4.39 -10.23
CA GLY A 89 -5.09 4.21 -8.88
C GLY A 89 -4.14 3.03 -8.74
N VAL A 90 -3.54 2.56 -9.84
CA VAL A 90 -2.64 1.40 -9.85
C VAL A 90 -1.19 1.85 -9.83
N ALA A 91 -0.43 1.36 -8.86
CA ALA A 91 1.01 1.51 -8.75
C ALA A 91 1.70 0.20 -9.16
N LYS A 92 2.78 0.34 -9.92
CA LYS A 92 3.61 -0.79 -10.40
C LYS A 92 4.95 -0.77 -9.70
N LEU A 93 5.15 -1.68 -8.75
CA LEU A 93 6.40 -1.86 -8.03
C LEU A 93 7.25 -2.93 -8.73
N ARG A 94 8.51 -2.61 -9.04
CA ARG A 94 9.49 -3.59 -9.48
C ARG A 94 10.08 -4.26 -8.25
N ILE A 95 10.02 -5.59 -8.22
CA ILE A 95 10.64 -6.40 -7.17
C ILE A 95 12.06 -6.75 -7.62
N ASP A 96 13.04 -6.32 -6.82
CA ASP A 96 14.48 -6.55 -6.99
C ASP A 96 15.11 -7.37 -5.84
N HIS A 97 14.31 -7.77 -4.84
CA HIS A 97 14.77 -8.44 -3.62
C HIS A 97 13.77 -9.52 -3.15
N TRP A 98 14.29 -10.65 -2.66
CA TRP A 98 13.49 -11.73 -2.06
C TRP A 98 13.10 -11.41 -0.62
N GLY A 99 12.16 -12.16 -0.04
CA GLY A 99 11.82 -12.04 1.37
C GLY A 99 10.78 -10.96 1.67
N PRO A 100 10.74 -10.44 2.91
CA PRO A 100 9.67 -9.55 3.35
C PRO A 100 9.76 -8.15 2.73
N TRP A 101 8.60 -7.63 2.35
CA TRP A 101 8.38 -6.28 1.86
C TRP A 101 7.30 -5.59 2.70
N VAL A 102 7.49 -4.29 2.92
CA VAL A 102 6.46 -3.38 3.38
C VAL A 102 6.20 -2.31 2.33
N VAL A 103 4.93 -2.04 2.08
CA VAL A 103 4.49 -0.95 1.23
C VAL A 103 3.62 -0.01 2.03
N LYS A 104 3.86 1.29 1.92
CA LYS A 104 3.17 2.35 2.67
C LYS A 104 2.70 3.45 1.73
N THR A 105 1.58 4.08 2.07
CA THR A 105 1.17 5.36 1.47
C THR A 105 0.47 6.24 2.50
N ARG A 106 0.52 7.55 2.25
CA ARG A 106 -0.11 8.59 3.06
C ARG A 106 -0.95 9.50 2.18
N LEU A 107 -2.14 9.82 2.66
CA LEU A 107 -3.01 10.83 2.06
C LEU A 107 -3.32 11.92 3.07
N GLU A 108 -3.03 13.15 2.68
CA GLU A 108 -3.34 14.36 3.43
C GLU A 108 -4.48 15.07 2.73
N ILE A 109 -5.55 15.39 3.44
CA ILE A 109 -6.69 16.13 2.89
C ILE A 109 -7.12 17.25 3.83
N LEU A 110 -7.76 18.26 3.24
CA LEU A 110 -8.48 19.25 4.01
C LEU A 110 -9.74 18.61 4.62
N PRO A 111 -10.08 18.94 5.87
CA PRO A 111 -11.22 18.34 6.53
C PRO A 111 -12.53 18.74 5.87
N THR A 112 -13.46 17.79 5.77
CA THR A 112 -14.78 18.02 5.17
C THR A 112 -15.88 17.48 6.09
N GLY A 113 -17.13 17.91 5.85
CA GLY A 113 -18.28 17.48 6.65
C GLY A 113 -18.08 17.78 8.15
N GLU A 114 -18.32 16.79 8.99
CA GLU A 114 -18.26 16.94 10.45
C GLU A 114 -16.89 17.35 11.01
N MET A 115 -15.81 17.14 10.25
CA MET A 115 -14.44 17.42 10.69
C MET A 115 -13.98 18.83 10.32
N LYS A 116 -14.71 19.53 9.43
CA LYS A 116 -14.35 20.85 8.88
C LYS A 116 -14.02 21.88 9.95
N ASP A 117 -14.80 21.92 11.03
CA ASP A 117 -14.64 22.90 12.11
C ASP A 117 -13.98 22.30 13.35
N LYS A 118 -13.55 21.03 13.30
CA LYS A 118 -12.94 20.30 14.43
C LYS A 118 -11.42 20.18 14.32
N VAL A 119 -10.91 20.10 13.10
CA VAL A 119 -9.49 19.92 12.81
C VAL A 119 -9.09 20.79 11.62
N ASN A 120 -7.79 21.02 11.45
CA ASN A 120 -7.24 21.76 10.31
C ASN A 120 -6.85 20.83 9.16
N GLN A 121 -6.62 19.56 9.45
CA GLN A 121 -6.13 18.56 8.49
C GLN A 121 -6.55 17.15 8.89
N GLU A 122 -6.78 16.28 7.90
CA GLU A 122 -6.94 14.84 8.09
C GLU A 122 -5.79 14.09 7.39
N ASN A 123 -5.17 13.17 8.12
CA ASN A 123 -4.10 12.32 7.62
C ASN A 123 -4.53 10.85 7.65
N TYR A 124 -4.40 10.19 6.52
CA TYR A 124 -4.68 8.77 6.36
C TYR A 124 -3.41 8.03 5.98
N PHE A 125 -3.20 6.88 6.60
CA PHE A 125 -2.07 6.00 6.32
C PHE A 125 -2.57 4.60 6.02
N ALA A 126 -1.96 3.96 5.02
CA ALA A 126 -2.20 2.56 4.71
C ALA A 126 -0.87 1.84 4.51
N SER A 127 -0.79 0.61 5.01
CA SER A 127 0.36 -0.26 4.81
C SER A 127 -0.07 -1.68 4.44
N LEU A 128 0.76 -2.33 3.62
CA LEU A 128 0.62 -3.71 3.21
C LEU A 128 1.98 -4.40 3.33
N THR A 129 2.04 -5.50 4.09
CA THR A 129 3.22 -6.37 4.17
C THR A 129 2.99 -7.68 3.42
N PHE A 130 4.02 -8.19 2.78
CA PHE A 130 4.01 -9.50 2.09
C PHE A 130 5.42 -10.07 1.97
N CYS A 131 5.52 -11.33 1.59
CA CYS A 131 6.79 -11.99 1.29
C CYS A 131 6.87 -12.33 -0.19
N VAL A 132 8.04 -12.17 -0.79
CA VAL A 132 8.37 -12.65 -2.14
C VAL A 132 9.26 -13.91 -1.97
N PRO A 133 8.81 -15.10 -2.40
CA PRO A 133 9.43 -16.38 -2.03
C PRO A 133 10.71 -16.73 -2.78
#